data_AF-A0A7W7D928-F1
#
_entry.id   AF-A0A7W7D928-F1
#
_cell.length_a   1.000
_cell.length_b   1.000
_cell.length_c   1.000
_cell.angle_alpha   90.00
_cell.angle_beta   90.00
_cell.angle_gamma   90.00
#
_symmetry.space_group_name_H-M   'P 1'
#
loop_
_entity.id
_entity.type
_entity.pdbx_description
1 polymer ?
#
loop_
_entity_poly.entity_id
_entity_poly.type
_entity_poly.pdbx_seq_one_letter_code
_entity_poly.pdbx_strand_id
1 'polypeptide(L)'
;MPVGYPQDALVRIERLEKLVDQLYTASQTRPAQDVIRSAAVTIGDPDGAHIKLIPMGDIGAEIHLTPASGTNPTKLQADTSAGYPGEAALHIVSGDAGAVSSELLLASGQVSMRILDGGGDAGGFAYWGSDRARFGFIDGSNDNYFDFSGNGISRHYGQWEDFGSLASNAGVLSGSWTIASGFVGATVHYPSTMDSNMGPVASLRDGASNPNFYHCLTSSTTSSYDHDWSPSGGLGGPLTGKAGYFWSFRH
;
A
#
# COMPACT_ATOMS: atom_id res chain seq x y z
N MET A 1 -25.46 -77.61 26.42
CA MET A 1 -25.67 -76.89 25.15
C MET A 1 -26.60 -75.73 25.44
N PRO A 2 -26.28 -74.48 25.04
CA PRO A 2 -27.21 -73.37 25.22
C PRO A 2 -28.46 -73.66 24.39
N VAL A 3 -29.62 -73.68 25.03
CA VAL A 3 -30.92 -73.82 24.37
C VAL A 3 -31.21 -72.49 23.69
N GLY A 4 -30.94 -72.40 22.39
CA GLY A 4 -31.35 -71.24 21.59
C GLY A 4 -32.86 -71.31 21.39
N TYR A 5 -33.61 -70.42 22.01
CA TYR A 5 -35.05 -70.35 21.79
C TYR A 5 -35.30 -69.75 20.40
N PRO A 6 -36.26 -70.28 19.61
CA PRO A 6 -36.59 -69.74 18.29
C PRO A 6 -36.91 -68.23 18.30
N GLN A 7 -37.39 -67.73 19.43
CA GLN A 7 -37.66 -66.31 19.65
C GLN A 7 -36.39 -65.44 19.66
N ASP A 8 -35.24 -65.97 20.08
CA ASP A 8 -33.96 -65.25 20.04
C ASP A 8 -33.49 -65.00 18.59
N ALA A 9 -33.86 -65.88 17.65
CA ALA A 9 -33.55 -65.70 16.25
C ALA A 9 -34.32 -64.52 15.65
N LEU A 10 -35.61 -64.38 15.99
CA LEU A 10 -36.45 -63.26 15.53
C LEU A 10 -35.95 -61.92 16.09
N VAL A 11 -35.61 -61.87 17.39
CA VAL A 11 -35.07 -60.65 18.02
C VAL A 11 -33.73 -60.25 17.39
N ARG A 12 -32.90 -61.22 16.99
CA ARG A 12 -31.64 -60.95 16.26
C ARG A 12 -31.89 -60.42 14.86
N ILE A 13 -32.88 -60.96 14.14
CA ILE A 13 -33.25 -60.49 12.80
C ILE A 13 -33.75 -59.05 12.85
N GLU A 14 -34.69 -58.73 13.76
CA GLU A 14 -35.19 -57.36 13.91
C GLU A 14 -34.07 -56.37 14.27
N ARG A 15 -33.09 -56.81 15.08
CA ARG A 15 -31.94 -55.98 15.43
C ARG A 15 -31.02 -55.75 14.24
N LEU A 16 -30.84 -56.75 13.38
CA LEU A 16 -30.07 -56.62 12.14
C LEU A 16 -30.77 -55.71 11.14
N GLU A 17 -32.10 -55.83 10.98
CA GLU A 17 -32.89 -54.94 10.11
C GLU A 17 -32.78 -53.48 10.57
N LYS A 18 -32.94 -53.21 11.87
CA LYS A 18 -32.75 -51.86 12.42
C LYS A 18 -31.33 -51.32 12.24
N LEU A 19 -30.31 -52.18 12.35
CA LEU A 19 -28.92 -51.78 12.11
C LEU A 19 -28.69 -51.46 10.63
N VAL A 20 -29.27 -52.24 9.72
CA VAL A 20 -29.22 -52.00 8.27
C VAL A 20 -29.94 -50.70 7.93
N ASP A 21 -31.13 -50.45 8.48
CA ASP A 21 -31.87 -49.20 8.29
C ASP A 21 -31.11 -47.99 8.84
N GLN A 22 -30.45 -48.13 9.99
CA GLN A 22 -29.57 -47.09 10.54
C GLN A 22 -28.35 -46.84 9.66
N LEU A 23 -27.78 -47.88 9.04
CA LEU A 23 -26.66 -47.76 8.10
C LEU A 23 -27.10 -47.10 6.79
N TYR A 24 -28.26 -47.47 6.25
CA TYR A 24 -28.85 -46.84 5.08
C TYR A 24 -29.17 -45.37 5.35
N THR A 25 -29.83 -45.10 6.49
CA THR A 25 -30.11 -43.74 6.93
C THR A 25 -28.80 -42.98 7.09
N ALA A 26 -27.81 -43.47 7.83
CA ALA A 26 -26.51 -42.80 7.99
C ALA A 26 -25.72 -42.63 6.68
N SER A 27 -25.90 -43.52 5.70
CA SER A 27 -25.29 -43.38 4.36
C SER A 27 -25.98 -42.31 3.51
N GLN A 28 -27.29 -42.11 3.71
CA GLN A 28 -28.11 -41.10 3.03
C GLN A 28 -28.15 -39.76 3.79
N THR A 29 -27.90 -39.77 5.10
CA THR A 29 -27.90 -38.62 6.01
C THR A 29 -26.52 -38.23 6.49
N ARG A 30 -25.45 -38.90 6.03
CA ARG A 30 -24.23 -38.14 5.75
C ARG A 30 -24.75 -37.02 4.86
N PRO A 31 -24.83 -35.77 5.35
CA PRO A 31 -25.05 -34.67 4.44
C PRO A 31 -24.02 -34.94 3.37
N ALA A 32 -24.41 -34.83 2.11
CA ALA A 32 -23.40 -34.70 1.11
C ALA A 32 -22.43 -33.68 1.70
N GLN A 33 -21.23 -34.14 2.08
CA GLN A 33 -20.05 -33.37 1.83
C GLN A 33 -20.05 -33.31 0.31
N ASP A 34 -20.99 -32.54 -0.23
CA ASP A 34 -20.90 -31.87 -1.49
C ASP A 34 -19.68 -31.03 -1.22
N VAL A 35 -18.55 -31.68 -1.47
CA VAL A 35 -17.34 -30.97 -1.72
C VAL A 35 -17.76 -30.14 -2.91
N ILE A 36 -18.00 -28.85 -2.64
CA ILE A 36 -18.29 -27.83 -3.62
C ILE A 36 -17.03 -27.74 -4.49
N ARG A 37 -16.82 -28.74 -5.35
CA ARG A 37 -15.61 -28.89 -6.17
C ARG A 37 -15.78 -28.19 -7.50
N SER A 38 -17.02 -27.96 -7.93
CA SER A 38 -17.30 -27.59 -9.32
C SER A 38 -18.37 -26.52 -9.53
N ALA A 39 -19.19 -26.18 -8.53
CA ALA A 39 -20.25 -25.18 -8.70
C ALA A 39 -20.15 -24.08 -7.65
N ALA A 40 -20.45 -22.83 -8.01
CA ALA A 40 -20.54 -21.76 -7.04
C ALA A 40 -21.78 -21.92 -6.15
N VAL A 41 -21.65 -21.57 -4.87
CA VAL A 41 -22.78 -21.51 -3.93
C VAL A 41 -23.16 -20.06 -3.69
N THR A 42 -24.42 -19.72 -3.96
CA THR A 42 -24.97 -18.39 -3.68
C THR A 42 -25.80 -18.44 -2.41
N ILE A 43 -25.51 -17.53 -1.48
CA ILE A 43 -26.25 -17.32 -0.23
C ILE A 43 -26.86 -15.93 -0.29
N GLY A 44 -28.19 -15.87 -0.41
CA GLY A 44 -28.95 -14.61 -0.57
C GLY A 44 -29.84 -14.63 -1.80
N ASP A 45 -30.30 -13.44 -2.21
CA ASP A 45 -31.09 -13.25 -3.42
C ASP A 45 -30.16 -13.19 -4.66
N PRO A 46 -30.29 -14.12 -5.63
CA PRO A 46 -29.47 -14.10 -6.85
C PRO A 46 -29.60 -12.80 -7.65
N ASP A 47 -30.75 -12.13 -7.58
CA ASP A 47 -31.04 -10.87 -8.26
C ASP A 47 -30.78 -9.64 -7.37
N GLY A 48 -30.32 -9.87 -6.13
CA GLY A 48 -30.05 -8.85 -5.12
C GLY A 48 -28.66 -8.98 -4.49
N ALA A 49 -28.49 -8.39 -3.31
CA ALA A 49 -27.24 -8.53 -2.56
C ALA A 49 -27.07 -9.98 -2.07
N HIS A 50 -25.92 -10.57 -2.36
CA HIS A 50 -25.63 -11.96 -2.02
C HIS A 50 -24.14 -12.20 -1.76
N ILE A 51 -23.88 -13.32 -1.10
CA ILE A 51 -22.54 -13.89 -0.94
C ILE A 51 -22.41 -15.03 -1.94
N LYS A 52 -21.34 -15.03 -2.74
CA LYS A 52 -21.03 -16.14 -3.64
C LYS A 52 -19.73 -16.82 -3.20
N LEU A 53 -19.81 -18.11 -2.89
CA LEU A 53 -18.65 -18.97 -2.64
C LEU A 53 -18.26 -19.61 -3.96
N ILE A 54 -17.11 -19.22 -4.51
CA ILE A 54 -16.62 -19.76 -5.77
C ILE A 54 -15.64 -20.89 -5.46
N PRO A 55 -15.86 -22.10 -6.02
CA PRO A 55 -14.93 -23.22 -5.84
C PRO A 55 -13.55 -22.86 -6.37
N MET A 56 -12.54 -23.57 -5.90
CA MET A 56 -11.14 -23.34 -6.24
C MET A 56 -10.94 -23.29 -7.77
N GLY A 57 -10.62 -22.11 -8.29
CA GLY A 57 -10.08 -21.93 -9.64
C GLY A 57 -8.55 -21.97 -9.62
N ASP A 58 -7.92 -21.54 -10.71
CA ASP A 58 -6.45 -21.49 -10.84
C ASP A 58 -5.76 -20.59 -9.79
N ILE A 59 -6.52 -19.72 -9.13
CA ILE A 59 -6.02 -18.69 -8.22
C ILE A 59 -6.55 -18.85 -6.78
N GLY A 60 -7.26 -19.96 -6.48
CA GLY A 60 -7.79 -20.26 -5.14
C GLY A 60 -9.32 -20.17 -5.03
N ALA A 61 -9.83 -20.33 -3.81
CA ALA A 61 -11.25 -20.16 -3.50
C ALA A 61 -11.55 -18.68 -3.20
N GLU A 62 -12.74 -18.22 -3.60
CA GLU A 62 -13.13 -16.82 -3.50
C GLU A 62 -14.51 -16.65 -2.83
N ILE A 63 -14.67 -15.57 -2.07
CA ILE A 63 -15.94 -15.10 -1.55
C ILE A 63 -16.23 -13.75 -2.20
N HIS A 64 -17.33 -13.64 -2.93
CA HIS A 64 -17.76 -12.37 -3.52
C HIS A 64 -18.89 -11.77 -2.69
N LEU A 65 -18.74 -10.49 -2.35
CA LEU A 65 -19.77 -9.63 -1.79
C LEU A 65 -20.33 -8.80 -2.95
N THR A 66 -21.47 -9.25 -3.48
CA THR A 66 -22.09 -8.64 -4.66
C THR A 66 -23.11 -7.57 -4.22
N PRO A 67 -23.02 -6.32 -4.71
CA PRO A 67 -24.03 -5.31 -4.43
C PRO A 67 -25.35 -5.63 -5.12
N ALA A 68 -26.46 -5.07 -4.63
CA ALA A 68 -27.77 -5.24 -5.26
C ALA A 68 -27.89 -4.57 -6.65
N SER A 69 -26.98 -3.64 -6.97
CA SER A 69 -26.89 -2.99 -8.27
C SER A 69 -25.45 -2.58 -8.56
N GLY A 70 -25.10 -2.47 -9.86
CA GLY A 70 -23.74 -2.20 -10.33
C GLY A 70 -22.94 -3.48 -10.60
N THR A 71 -21.71 -3.32 -11.09
CA THR A 71 -20.85 -4.44 -11.51
C THR A 71 -19.64 -4.66 -10.62
N ASN A 72 -19.42 -3.85 -9.57
CA ASN A 72 -18.19 -3.89 -8.77
C ASN A 72 -18.37 -4.69 -7.47
N PRO A 73 -18.16 -6.02 -7.45
CA PRO A 73 -18.14 -6.78 -6.21
C PRO A 73 -16.87 -6.52 -5.40
N THR A 74 -16.94 -6.83 -4.10
CA THR A 74 -15.73 -7.03 -3.29
C THR A 74 -15.42 -8.52 -3.22
N LYS A 75 -14.21 -8.91 -3.60
CA LYS A 75 -13.71 -10.28 -3.62
C LYS A 75 -12.76 -10.48 -2.46
N LEU A 76 -12.96 -11.55 -1.69
CA LEU A 76 -12.01 -12.04 -0.69
C LEU A 76 -11.47 -13.38 -1.21
N GLN A 77 -10.17 -13.44 -1.40
CA GLN A 77 -9.51 -14.54 -2.08
C GLN A 77 -8.34 -15.07 -1.24
N ALA A 78 -8.19 -16.38 -1.22
CA ALA A 78 -6.96 -17.03 -0.81
C ALA A 78 -6.04 -17.15 -2.03
N ASP A 79 -5.12 -16.20 -2.20
CA ASP A 79 -4.15 -16.21 -3.29
C ASP A 79 -3.09 -17.29 -3.02
N THR A 80 -3.05 -18.26 -3.93
CA THR A 80 -2.14 -19.41 -3.90
C THR A 80 -1.19 -19.42 -5.10
N SER A 81 -1.07 -18.27 -5.78
CA SER A 81 -0.20 -18.08 -6.95
C SER A 81 1.28 -18.26 -6.60
N ALA A 82 2.11 -18.40 -7.63
CA ALA A 82 3.56 -18.60 -7.50
C ALA A 82 4.29 -17.45 -6.76
N GLY A 83 3.64 -16.29 -6.57
CA GLY A 83 4.18 -15.19 -5.79
C GLY A 83 4.34 -15.49 -4.29
N TYR A 84 3.55 -16.44 -3.75
CA TYR A 84 3.52 -16.80 -2.33
C TYR A 84 3.64 -18.31 -2.14
N PRO A 85 4.78 -18.92 -2.52
CA PRO A 85 4.92 -20.37 -2.50
C PRO A 85 4.82 -20.92 -1.07
N GLY A 86 3.87 -21.82 -0.85
CA GLY A 86 3.66 -22.48 0.45
C GLY A 86 2.78 -21.70 1.41
N GLU A 87 2.14 -20.62 0.97
CA GLU A 87 1.20 -19.82 1.75
C GLU A 87 -0.12 -19.62 0.98
N ALA A 88 -1.21 -19.42 1.72
CA ALA A 88 -2.45 -18.87 1.18
C ALA A 88 -2.55 -17.40 1.61
N ALA A 89 -2.06 -16.50 0.76
CA ALA A 89 -2.10 -15.06 1.05
C ALA A 89 -3.54 -14.55 1.00
N LEU A 90 -3.90 -13.64 1.89
CA LEU A 90 -5.22 -13.01 1.85
C LEU A 90 -5.20 -11.85 0.87
N HIS A 91 -6.05 -11.91 -0.13
CA HIS A 91 -6.23 -10.85 -1.11
C HIS A 91 -7.68 -10.35 -1.08
N ILE A 92 -7.88 -9.05 -0.81
CA ILE A 92 -9.17 -8.39 -0.86
C ILE A 92 -9.14 -7.38 -2.00
N VAL A 93 -10.06 -7.52 -2.96
CA VAL A 93 -10.15 -6.65 -4.14
C VAL A 93 -11.57 -6.08 -4.20
N SER A 94 -11.72 -4.77 -4.28
CA SER A 94 -13.00 -4.12 -4.52
C SER A 94 -12.99 -3.49 -5.91
N GLY A 95 -13.94 -3.88 -6.76
CA GLY A 95 -14.02 -3.46 -8.16
C GLY A 95 -13.71 -4.59 -9.15
N ASP A 96 -13.96 -4.31 -10.42
CA ASP A 96 -13.69 -5.23 -11.52
C ASP A 96 -12.29 -5.06 -12.12
N ALA A 97 -11.72 -6.18 -12.58
CA ALA A 97 -10.47 -6.19 -13.31
C ALA A 97 -10.64 -5.41 -14.62
N GLY A 98 -9.93 -4.29 -14.76
CA GLY A 98 -10.01 -3.39 -15.92
C GLY A 98 -10.76 -2.08 -15.68
N ALA A 99 -11.22 -1.81 -14.45
CA ALA A 99 -11.69 -0.51 -14.00
C ALA A 99 -10.85 -0.01 -12.81
N VAL A 100 -11.27 1.09 -12.19
CA VAL A 100 -10.67 1.54 -10.93
C VAL A 100 -11.01 0.53 -9.83
N SER A 101 -10.00 -0.05 -9.20
CA SER A 101 -10.15 -1.02 -8.11
C SER A 101 -9.24 -0.67 -6.92
N SER A 102 -9.60 -1.18 -5.75
CA SER A 102 -8.76 -1.12 -4.56
C SER A 102 -8.39 -2.52 -4.08
N GLU A 103 -7.15 -2.68 -3.67
CA GLU A 103 -6.59 -3.96 -3.26
C GLU A 103 -5.95 -3.86 -1.88
N LEU A 104 -6.15 -4.89 -1.08
CA LEU A 104 -5.42 -5.18 0.15
C LEU A 104 -4.88 -6.60 0.07
N LEU A 105 -3.57 -6.75 0.21
CA LEU A 105 -2.88 -8.03 0.25
C LEU A 105 -2.16 -8.19 1.58
N LEU A 106 -2.37 -9.34 2.23
CA LEU A 106 -1.63 -9.78 3.41
C LEU A 106 -0.96 -11.13 3.09
N ALA A 107 0.36 -11.16 3.19
CA ALA A 107 1.17 -12.36 3.06
C ALA A 107 2.28 -12.38 4.12
N SER A 108 2.96 -13.51 4.28
CA SER A 108 4.09 -13.63 5.18
C SER A 108 5.20 -12.66 4.77
N GLY A 109 5.53 -11.73 5.67
CA GLY A 109 6.57 -10.74 5.45
C GLY A 109 6.16 -9.53 4.61
N GLN A 110 4.89 -9.40 4.20
CA GLN A 110 4.40 -8.16 3.58
C GLN A 110 2.91 -7.87 3.77
N VAL A 111 2.59 -6.58 3.81
CA VAL A 111 1.23 -6.04 3.70
C VAL A 111 1.25 -4.95 2.63
N SER A 112 0.29 -4.96 1.71
CA SER A 112 0.18 -3.90 0.70
C SER A 112 -1.25 -3.47 0.44
N MET A 113 -1.44 -2.17 0.24
CA MET A 113 -2.67 -1.54 -0.19
C MET A 113 -2.41 -0.78 -1.47
N ARG A 114 -3.30 -0.90 -2.46
CA ARG A 114 -3.12 -0.28 -3.79
C ARG A 114 -4.45 0.18 -4.35
N ILE A 115 -4.39 1.26 -5.12
CA ILE A 115 -5.44 1.64 -6.06
C ILE A 115 -4.92 1.34 -7.46
N LEU A 116 -5.72 0.63 -8.24
CA LEU A 116 -5.45 0.28 -9.63
C LEU A 116 -6.41 1.02 -10.54
N ASP A 117 -5.98 1.33 -11.75
CA ASP A 117 -6.84 1.81 -12.83
C ASP A 117 -6.54 1.01 -14.11
N GLY A 118 -7.53 0.27 -14.60
CA GLY A 118 -7.55 -0.23 -15.98
C GLY A 118 -6.44 -1.18 -16.43
N GLY A 119 -5.52 -1.60 -15.56
CA GLY A 119 -4.41 -2.49 -15.92
C GLY A 119 -3.06 -2.26 -15.21
N GLY A 120 -2.97 -1.39 -14.21
CA GLY A 120 -1.73 -1.21 -13.44
C GLY A 120 -1.88 -0.39 -12.16
N ASP A 121 -0.77 -0.26 -11.43
CA ASP A 121 -0.63 0.60 -10.25
C ASP A 121 -0.85 2.06 -10.70
N ALA A 122 -2.03 2.59 -10.40
CA ALA A 122 -2.48 3.91 -10.84
C ALA A 122 -3.32 4.53 -9.72
N GLY A 123 -2.63 5.07 -8.72
CA GLY A 123 -3.24 5.73 -7.59
C GLY A 123 -2.40 5.67 -6.31
N GLY A 124 -3.11 5.88 -5.20
CA GLY A 124 -2.53 5.76 -3.87
C GLY A 124 -2.09 4.33 -3.56
N PHE A 125 -0.96 4.19 -2.89
CA PHE A 125 -0.49 2.90 -2.40
C PHE A 125 0.21 3.03 -1.06
N ALA A 126 0.24 1.91 -0.34
CA ALA A 126 1.08 1.71 0.81
C ALA A 126 1.59 0.26 0.83
N TYR A 127 2.84 0.08 1.20
CA TYR A 127 3.54 -1.18 1.19
C TYR A 127 4.38 -1.28 2.46
N TRP A 128 4.29 -2.39 3.16
CA TRP A 128 5.10 -2.71 4.32
C TRP A 128 5.61 -4.13 4.16
N GLY A 129 6.84 -4.26 3.68
CA GLY A 129 7.58 -5.51 3.59
C GLY A 129 8.64 -5.62 4.68
N SER A 130 9.17 -6.83 4.85
CA SER A 130 10.26 -7.12 5.81
C SER A 130 11.55 -6.32 5.56
N ASP A 131 11.80 -5.91 4.32
CA ASP A 131 13.02 -5.25 3.86
C ASP A 131 12.76 -3.84 3.31
N ARG A 132 11.50 -3.41 3.19
CA ARG A 132 11.15 -2.14 2.57
C ARG A 132 9.75 -1.69 2.98
N ALA A 133 9.58 -0.42 3.29
CA ALA A 133 8.27 0.21 3.42
C ALA A 133 8.15 1.37 2.43
N ARG A 134 6.97 1.55 1.82
CA ARG A 134 6.69 2.64 0.89
C ARG A 134 5.28 3.14 1.05
N PHE A 135 5.05 4.42 0.84
CA PHE A 135 3.69 4.96 0.75
C PHE A 135 3.67 6.24 -0.09
N GLY A 136 2.61 6.42 -0.87
CA GLY A 136 2.46 7.58 -1.73
C GLY A 136 1.50 7.30 -2.89
N PHE A 137 1.82 7.84 -4.05
CA PHE A 137 1.06 7.78 -5.30
C PHE A 137 1.97 7.30 -6.43
N ILE A 138 1.48 6.37 -7.25
CA ILE A 138 2.15 5.87 -8.45
C ILE A 138 1.16 5.94 -9.61
N ASP A 139 1.57 6.49 -10.74
CA ASP A 139 0.81 6.45 -12.00
C ASP A 139 1.68 6.02 -13.20
N GLY A 140 2.95 5.72 -12.96
CA GLY A 140 3.93 5.32 -13.97
C GLY A 140 4.61 6.49 -14.69
N SER A 141 4.16 7.72 -14.48
CA SER A 141 4.67 8.94 -15.12
C SER A 141 5.09 10.04 -14.13
N ASN A 142 4.34 10.21 -13.04
CA ASN A 142 4.49 11.27 -12.03
C ASN A 142 4.43 10.68 -10.60
N ASP A 143 5.18 9.60 -10.37
CA ASP A 143 5.21 8.94 -9.07
C ASP A 143 5.67 9.89 -7.96
N ASN A 144 4.93 9.93 -6.85
CA ASN A 144 5.27 10.70 -5.66
C ASN A 144 5.12 9.83 -4.41
N TYR A 145 6.23 9.39 -3.82
CA TYR A 145 6.19 8.49 -2.68
C TYR A 145 7.45 8.53 -1.81
N PHE A 146 7.27 8.14 -0.54
CA PHE A 146 8.36 7.86 0.39
C PHE A 146 8.76 6.39 0.33
N ASP A 147 10.06 6.13 0.45
CA ASP A 147 10.66 4.81 0.40
C ASP A 147 11.67 4.61 1.52
N PHE A 148 11.41 3.65 2.37
CA PHE A 148 12.22 3.27 3.52
C PHE A 148 12.81 1.90 3.24
N SER A 149 14.09 1.86 2.87
CA SER A 149 14.76 0.61 2.52
C SER A 149 15.47 -0.03 3.72
N GLY A 150 15.57 -1.35 3.71
CA GLY A 150 16.11 -2.16 4.81
C GLY A 150 17.61 -1.97 5.08
N ASN A 151 18.31 -1.26 4.20
CA ASN A 151 19.68 -0.80 4.45
C ASN A 151 19.76 0.51 5.25
N GLY A 152 18.63 1.00 5.77
CA GLY A 152 18.54 2.22 6.58
C GLY A 152 18.46 3.51 5.76
N ILE A 153 18.33 3.43 4.44
CA ILE A 153 18.19 4.61 3.57
C ILE A 153 16.71 4.92 3.36
N SER A 154 16.34 6.16 3.64
CA SER A 154 15.04 6.73 3.27
C SER A 154 15.19 7.64 2.05
N ARG A 155 14.29 7.49 1.08
CA ARG A 155 14.22 8.30 -0.14
C ARG A 155 12.83 8.89 -0.28
N HIS A 156 12.78 10.03 -0.96
CA HIS A 156 11.55 10.61 -1.47
C HIS A 156 11.67 10.61 -3.00
N TYR A 157 10.64 10.13 -3.67
CA TYR A 157 10.49 10.12 -5.12
C TYR A 157 9.36 11.07 -5.50
N GLY A 158 9.50 11.78 -6.62
CA GLY A 158 8.49 12.70 -7.13
C GLY A 158 8.78 14.18 -6.90
N GLN A 159 7.91 15.01 -7.45
CA GLN A 159 7.95 16.46 -7.34
C GLN A 159 6.92 16.92 -6.30
N TRP A 160 7.28 17.91 -5.51
CA TRP A 160 6.32 18.71 -4.77
C TRP A 160 5.62 19.64 -5.76
N GLU A 161 4.32 19.87 -5.58
CA GLU A 161 3.49 20.71 -6.46
C GLU A 161 4.18 22.03 -6.83
N ASP A 162 4.07 22.44 -8.10
CA ASP A 162 4.71 23.62 -8.64
C ASP A 162 4.32 24.88 -7.84
N PHE A 163 5.33 25.70 -7.56
CA PHE A 163 5.36 26.82 -6.63
C PHE A 163 4.43 27.99 -7.00
N GLY A 164 3.52 27.82 -7.96
CA GLY A 164 2.60 28.87 -8.41
C GLY A 164 1.34 29.01 -7.55
N SER A 165 0.90 27.94 -6.88
CA SER A 165 -0.33 27.95 -6.07
C SER A 165 -0.39 26.81 -5.06
N LEU A 166 0.43 26.89 -3.99
CA LEU A 166 0.27 25.97 -2.86
C LEU A 166 -0.89 26.46 -1.97
N ALA A 167 -1.84 25.57 -1.68
CA ALA A 167 -2.86 25.81 -0.67
C ALA A 167 -2.20 26.00 0.71
N SER A 168 -2.85 26.76 1.61
CA SER A 168 -2.33 27.11 2.95
C SER A 168 -2.11 25.92 3.90
N ASN A 169 -2.36 24.69 3.45
CA ASN A 169 -2.19 23.43 4.16
C ASN A 169 -1.08 22.52 3.58
N ALA A 170 -0.38 22.92 2.51
CA ALA A 170 0.74 22.14 1.97
C ALA A 170 1.96 22.19 2.92
N GLY A 171 2.48 21.02 3.30
CA GLY A 171 3.59 20.87 4.26
C GLY A 171 4.91 20.41 3.60
N VAL A 172 6.01 20.69 4.29
CA VAL A 172 7.42 20.35 3.98
C VAL A 172 7.92 20.80 2.60
N LEU A 173 8.74 21.86 2.61
CA LEU A 173 9.40 22.38 1.42
C LEU A 173 10.84 21.86 1.40
N SER A 174 11.22 21.14 0.34
CA SER A 174 12.61 20.76 0.07
C SER A 174 13.01 21.17 -1.33
N GLY A 175 14.17 21.81 -1.46
CA GLY A 175 14.71 22.19 -2.76
C GLY A 175 16.23 22.24 -2.75
N SER A 176 16.80 22.34 -3.94
CA SER A 176 18.23 22.57 -4.11
C SER A 176 18.47 23.52 -5.27
N TRP A 177 19.49 24.36 -5.14
CA TRP A 177 20.01 25.15 -6.26
C TRP A 177 21.50 24.91 -6.42
N THR A 178 21.97 25.08 -7.65
CA THR A 178 23.40 25.22 -7.96
C THR A 178 23.65 26.65 -8.39
N ILE A 179 24.58 27.30 -7.73
CA ILE A 179 24.97 28.67 -8.06
C ILE A 179 26.28 28.62 -8.84
N ALA A 180 26.29 29.22 -10.03
CA ALA A 180 27.50 29.36 -10.84
C ALA A 180 28.48 30.37 -10.22
N SER A 181 29.75 30.33 -10.62
CA SER A 181 30.75 31.33 -10.16
C SER A 181 30.33 32.76 -10.54
N GLY A 182 30.47 33.72 -9.62
CA GLY A 182 30.19 35.14 -9.90
C GLY A 182 28.93 35.70 -9.24
N PHE A 183 28.06 34.85 -8.70
CA PHE A 183 26.86 35.27 -7.96
C PHE A 183 27.19 35.52 -6.49
N VAL A 184 26.42 36.39 -5.82
CA VAL A 184 26.60 36.81 -4.42
C VAL A 184 25.40 36.48 -3.51
N GLY A 185 24.37 35.81 -4.02
CA GLY A 185 23.23 35.41 -3.19
C GLY A 185 22.19 34.60 -3.96
N ALA A 186 21.25 34.02 -3.20
CA ALA A 186 20.05 33.40 -3.71
C ALA A 186 18.90 33.70 -2.75
N THR A 187 17.77 34.07 -3.34
CA THR A 187 16.49 34.24 -2.64
C THR A 187 15.60 33.08 -2.99
N VAL A 188 14.92 32.55 -1.97
CA VAL A 188 13.90 31.51 -2.15
C VAL A 188 12.56 32.13 -1.90
N HIS A 189 11.70 32.08 -2.90
CA HIS A 189 10.33 32.53 -2.80
C HIS A 189 9.40 31.35 -2.54
N TYR A 190 8.44 31.54 -1.66
CA TYR A 190 7.34 30.61 -1.44
C TYR A 190 6.02 31.30 -1.79
N PRO A 191 5.07 30.62 -2.43
CA PRO A 191 3.82 31.23 -2.90
C PRO A 191 2.82 31.59 -1.80
N SER A 192 2.99 31.08 -0.57
CA SER A 192 2.04 31.27 0.53
C SER A 192 2.63 32.12 1.66
N THR A 193 1.84 33.07 2.18
CA THR A 193 2.15 33.79 3.42
C THR A 193 1.97 32.82 4.59
N MET A 194 3.05 32.48 5.28
CA MET A 194 3.05 31.58 6.43
C MET A 194 2.63 32.29 7.74
N ASP A 195 2.07 31.55 8.70
CA ASP A 195 1.67 32.08 10.03
C ASP A 195 2.86 32.36 10.96
N SER A 196 4.04 31.80 10.68
CA SER A 196 5.25 31.93 11.48
C SER A 196 6.50 32.06 10.61
N ASN A 197 7.57 32.62 11.18
CA ASN A 197 8.86 32.72 10.50
C ASN A 197 9.48 31.32 10.34
N MET A 198 9.93 31.00 9.13
CA MET A 198 10.58 29.73 8.85
C MET A 198 12.04 29.75 9.31
N GLY A 199 12.47 28.68 9.99
CA GLY A 199 13.89 28.39 10.21
C GLY A 199 14.37 27.39 9.16
N PRO A 200 15.38 27.70 8.33
CA PRO A 200 15.94 26.70 7.44
C PRO A 200 16.76 25.69 8.25
N VAL A 201 16.60 24.40 7.96
CA VAL A 201 17.67 23.42 8.20
C VAL A 201 18.38 23.26 6.87
N ALA A 202 19.34 24.15 6.60
CA ALA A 202 20.13 24.09 5.38
C ALA A 202 21.45 23.35 5.63
N SER A 203 21.84 22.45 4.72
CA SER A 203 23.21 21.97 4.65
C SER A 203 23.85 22.57 3.39
N LEU A 204 24.99 23.22 3.56
CA LEU A 204 25.80 23.78 2.49
C LEU A 204 27.06 22.92 2.42
N ARG A 205 27.29 22.26 1.29
CA ARG A 205 28.50 21.46 1.09
C ARG A 205 29.46 22.22 0.18
N ASP A 206 30.60 22.61 0.74
CA ASP A 206 31.73 23.08 -0.03
C ASP A 206 32.59 21.88 -0.47
N GLY A 207 32.83 21.74 -1.76
CA GLY A 207 33.67 20.66 -2.30
C GLY A 207 35.18 20.92 -2.17
N ALA A 208 35.58 22.04 -1.56
CA ALA A 208 36.97 22.44 -1.41
C ALA A 208 37.66 21.75 -0.22
N SER A 209 38.98 21.54 -0.34
CA SER A 209 39.80 20.94 0.72
C SER A 209 39.95 21.84 1.96
N ASN A 210 39.76 23.15 1.80
CA ASN A 210 39.64 24.12 2.87
C ASN A 210 38.25 24.75 2.79
N PRO A 211 37.43 24.74 3.86
CA PRO A 211 36.12 25.37 3.83
C PRO A 211 36.27 26.86 3.56
N ASN A 212 35.73 27.35 2.45
CA ASN A 212 35.73 28.78 2.13
C ASN A 212 34.37 29.45 2.38
N PHE A 213 33.55 28.84 3.25
CA PHE A 213 32.24 29.36 3.61
C PHE A 213 32.34 30.41 4.71
N TYR A 214 32.06 31.64 4.33
CA TYR A 214 31.70 32.72 5.24
C TYR A 214 30.27 33.12 4.86
N HIS A 215 29.36 33.17 5.85
CA HIS A 215 27.96 33.65 5.80
C HIS A 215 26.82 32.61 5.79
N CYS A 216 25.77 33.04 6.50
CA CYS A 216 24.55 32.39 6.95
C CYS A 216 23.33 33.17 6.42
N LEU A 217 22.12 32.62 6.58
CA LEU A 217 20.85 33.30 6.28
C LEU A 217 20.86 34.77 6.75
N THR A 218 20.55 35.71 5.85
CA THR A 218 20.62 37.16 6.11
C THR A 218 19.27 37.79 6.36
N SER A 219 18.20 37.16 5.88
CA SER A 219 16.81 37.55 6.16
C SER A 219 15.92 36.30 6.15
N SER A 220 14.87 36.28 6.97
CA SER A 220 13.79 35.30 6.89
C SER A 220 12.48 36.00 7.22
N THR A 221 11.49 35.80 6.36
CA THR A 221 10.12 36.30 6.50
C THR A 221 9.14 35.15 6.40
N THR A 222 7.85 35.47 6.46
CA THR A 222 6.77 34.50 6.26
C THR A 222 6.55 34.10 4.79
N SER A 223 7.23 34.73 3.83
CA SER A 223 7.08 34.45 2.39
C SER A 223 8.40 34.22 1.64
N SER A 224 9.54 34.46 2.29
CA SER A 224 10.87 34.25 1.69
C SER A 224 11.97 34.15 2.75
N TYR A 225 13.14 33.67 2.35
CA TYR A 225 14.38 33.95 3.07
C TYR A 225 15.51 34.23 2.08
N ASP A 226 16.53 34.95 2.54
CA ASP A 226 17.69 35.33 1.76
C ASP A 226 18.96 34.65 2.28
N HIS A 227 19.76 34.17 1.34
CA HIS A 227 21.15 33.83 1.57
C HIS A 227 22.04 34.85 0.87
N ASP A 228 22.94 35.43 1.65
CA ASP A 228 24.06 36.21 1.13
C ASP A 228 25.34 35.39 1.28
N TRP A 229 26.20 35.46 0.28
CA TRP A 229 27.58 35.00 0.39
C TRP A 229 28.51 36.04 -0.22
N SER A 230 29.42 36.51 0.61
CA SER A 230 30.50 37.37 0.18
C SER A 230 31.73 36.53 -0.16
N PRO A 231 32.52 36.90 -1.19
CA PRO A 231 33.85 36.32 -1.43
C PRO A 231 34.83 36.58 -0.27
N SER A 232 34.46 37.35 0.76
CA SER A 232 35.44 37.77 1.74
C SER A 232 34.83 38.09 3.11
N GLY A 233 35.16 37.26 4.11
CA GLY A 233 35.52 37.74 5.45
C GLY A 233 36.85 38.53 5.43
N GLY A 234 37.03 39.44 4.47
CA GLY A 234 38.25 40.23 4.26
C GLY A 234 39.37 39.62 3.40
N LEU A 235 39.19 38.46 2.76
CA LEU A 235 40.19 37.85 1.88
C LEU A 235 39.58 37.59 0.50
N GLY A 236 39.87 38.44 -0.50
CA GLY A 236 39.29 38.40 -1.86
C GLY A 236 39.60 37.14 -2.67
N GLY A 237 39.01 36.01 -2.28
CA GLY A 237 39.14 34.72 -2.94
C GLY A 237 38.15 34.53 -4.10
N PRO A 238 38.41 33.58 -5.02
CA PRO A 238 37.54 33.28 -6.13
C PRO A 238 36.21 32.67 -5.66
N LEU A 239 35.11 33.14 -6.24
CA LEU A 239 33.76 32.59 -6.03
C LEU A 239 33.70 31.18 -6.64
N THR A 240 33.69 30.15 -5.80
CA THR A 240 33.51 28.76 -6.26
C THR A 240 32.03 28.38 -6.26
N GLY A 241 31.60 27.60 -7.26
CA GLY A 241 30.20 27.19 -7.41
C GLY A 241 29.70 26.40 -6.21
N LYS A 242 28.47 26.69 -5.76
CA LYS A 242 27.91 26.18 -4.49
C LYS A 242 26.61 25.41 -4.72
N ALA A 243 26.39 24.38 -3.88
CA ALA A 243 25.12 23.69 -3.75
C ALA A 243 24.52 23.96 -2.37
N GLY A 244 23.26 24.39 -2.33
CA GLY A 244 22.48 24.57 -1.11
C GLY A 244 21.33 23.59 -1.06
N TYR A 245 21.12 22.97 0.09
CA TYR A 245 19.93 22.18 0.40
C TYR A 245 19.18 22.90 1.50
N PHE A 246 17.86 22.96 1.41
CA PHE A 246 17.05 23.54 2.47
C PHE A 246 15.84 22.67 2.78
N TRP A 247 15.47 22.67 4.05
CA TRP A 247 14.19 22.19 4.53
C TRP A 247 13.51 23.28 5.33
N SER A 248 12.21 23.43 5.12
CA SER A 248 11.38 24.24 5.99
C SER A 248 10.24 23.44 6.60
N PHE A 249 10.06 23.68 7.90
CA PHE A 249 8.99 23.14 8.70
C PHE A 249 7.98 24.24 9.02
N ARG A 250 6.69 23.88 9.02
CA ARG A 250 5.66 24.65 9.72
C ARG A 250 5.75 24.30 11.21
N HIS A 251 5.85 25.31 12.06
CA HIS A 251 5.50 25.22 13.48
C HIS A 251 4.15 25.87 13.69
#